data_AF-A0A5N6MJM4-F1
#
_entry.id   AF-A0A5N6MJM4-F1
#
_cell.length_a   1.000
_cell.length_b   1.000
_cell.length_c   1.000
_cell.angle_alpha   90.00
_cell.angle_beta   90.00
_cell.angle_gamma   90.00
#
_symmetry.space_group_name_H-M   'P 1'
#
loop_
_entity.id
_entity.type
_entity.pdbx_description
1 polymer ?
#
loop_
_entity_poly.entity_id
_entity_poly.type
_entity_poly.pdbx_seq_one_letter_code
_entity_poly.pdbx_strand_id
1 'polypeptide(L)'
;MREDETAQIIRKIQEANGSVHTVHRIAKATTRFSVGNYFPSFTWMDRLSGLLREADEIFKESDDLFEGVIEEHVNKKDFGIKGHDLVDILLEIQKDKSTGFELERYMIKAIILVTFI
;
A
#
# COMPACT_ATOMS: atom_id res chain seq x y z
N MET A 1 24.52 51.06 -17.77
CA MET A 1 24.02 50.65 -16.43
C MET A 1 23.03 49.49 -16.52
N ARG A 2 21.95 49.56 -17.32
CA ARG A 2 20.93 48.48 -17.43
C ARG A 2 21.36 47.17 -18.11
N GLU A 3 22.33 47.23 -19.03
CA GLU A 3 22.85 46.04 -19.73
C GLU A 3 23.62 45.07 -18.80
N ASP A 4 24.33 45.61 -17.80
CA ASP A 4 25.09 44.81 -16.83
C ASP A 4 24.17 44.04 -15.87
N GLU A 5 23.08 44.67 -15.44
CA GLU A 5 22.05 44.04 -14.59
C GLU A 5 21.37 42.88 -15.31
N THR A 6 21.08 43.06 -16.60
CA THR A 6 20.42 42.04 -17.43
C THR A 6 21.33 40.83 -17.62
N ALA A 7 22.63 41.07 -17.88
CA ALA A 7 23.63 40.02 -17.99
C ALA A 7 23.81 39.24 -16.67
N GLN A 8 23.78 39.92 -15.53
CA GLN A 8 23.86 39.28 -14.21
C GLN A 8 22.64 38.39 -13.93
N ILE A 9 21.44 38.82 -14.31
CA ILE A 9 20.21 38.03 -14.11
C ILE A 9 20.25 36.75 -14.95
N ILE A 10 20.63 36.85 -16.24
CA ILE A 10 20.73 35.68 -17.13
C ILE A 10 21.76 34.68 -16.59
N ARG A 11 22.91 35.16 -16.13
CA ARG A 11 23.95 34.31 -15.52
C ARG A 11 23.42 33.55 -14.30
N LYS A 12 22.72 34.23 -13.38
CA LYS A 12 22.12 33.58 -12.20
C LYS A 12 21.08 32.52 -12.56
N ILE A 13 20.25 32.78 -13.57
CA ILE A 13 19.25 31.80 -14.06
C ILE A 13 19.95 30.57 -14.63
N GLN A 14 21.05 30.76 -15.35
CA GLN A 14 21.80 29.67 -15.98
C GLN A 14 22.54 28.81 -14.95
N GLU A 15 23.12 29.44 -13.92
CA GLU A 15 23.70 28.76 -12.76
C GLU A 15 22.63 27.97 -11.97
N ALA A 16 21.45 28.57 -11.73
CA ALA A 16 20.34 27.91 -11.05
C ALA A 16 19.80 26.70 -11.83
N ASN A 17 19.60 26.83 -13.15
CA ASN A 17 19.14 25.73 -13.99
C ASN A 17 20.14 24.59 -14.07
N GLY A 18 21.45 24.89 -14.10
CA GLY A 18 22.50 23.87 -14.04
C GLY A 18 22.46 23.07 -12.73
N SER A 19 22.21 23.75 -11.60
CA SER A 19 22.05 23.10 -10.30
C SER A 19 20.81 22.23 -10.24
N VAL A 20 19.66 22.74 -10.69
CA VAL A 20 18.38 21.99 -10.73
C VAL A 20 18.50 20.75 -11.62
N HIS A 21 19.13 20.87 -12.79
CA HIS A 21 19.39 19.73 -13.67
C HIS A 21 20.29 18.67 -13.00
N THR A 22 21.31 19.11 -12.26
CA THR A 22 22.20 18.21 -11.52
C THR A 22 21.46 17.49 -10.40
N VAL A 23 20.64 18.20 -9.63
CA VAL A 23 19.79 17.61 -8.57
C VAL A 23 18.81 16.61 -9.16
N HIS A 24 18.15 16.92 -10.28
CA HIS A 24 17.24 15.99 -10.96
C HIS A 24 17.97 14.71 -11.41
N ARG A 25 19.19 14.82 -11.93
CA ARG A 25 20.01 13.66 -12.31
C ARG A 25 20.40 12.80 -11.12
N ILE A 26 20.78 13.41 -10.01
CA ILE A 26 21.11 12.69 -8.76
C ILE A 26 19.87 11.99 -8.23
N ALA A 27 18.73 12.68 -8.13
CA ALA A 27 17.47 12.10 -7.65
C ALA A 27 17.03 10.89 -8.48
N LYS A 28 17.15 10.97 -9.82
CA LYS A 28 16.84 9.86 -10.74
C LYS A 28 17.81 8.69 -10.61
N ALA A 29 19.09 8.94 -10.37
CA ALA A 29 20.05 7.88 -10.06
C ALA A 29 19.69 7.20 -8.73
N THR A 30 19.17 7.97 -7.77
CA THR A 30 18.78 7.45 -6.47
C THR A 30 17.61 6.47 -6.51
N THR A 31 16.63 6.74 -7.38
CA THR A 31 15.50 5.83 -7.61
C THR A 31 15.91 4.51 -8.29
N ARG A 32 17.13 4.43 -8.85
CA ARG A 32 17.68 3.24 -9.52
C ARG A 32 18.73 2.52 -8.66
N PHE A 33 18.97 2.92 -7.40
CA PHE A 33 19.83 2.17 -6.51
C PHE A 33 19.19 0.80 -6.20
N SER A 34 19.74 -0.25 -6.79
CA SER A 34 19.51 -1.64 -6.39
C SER A 34 20.75 -2.09 -5.62
N VAL A 35 20.56 -2.76 -4.49
CA VAL A 35 21.68 -3.13 -3.60
C VAL A 35 22.53 -4.23 -4.24
N GLY A 36 21.92 -5.07 -5.07
CA GLY A 36 22.58 -6.10 -5.87
C GLY A 36 23.57 -5.55 -6.90
N ASN A 37 23.41 -4.30 -7.35
CA ASN A 37 24.34 -3.68 -8.31
C ASN A 37 25.70 -3.29 -7.69
N TYR A 38 25.77 -3.10 -6.36
CA TYR A 38 27.00 -2.74 -5.66
C TYR A 38 27.64 -3.92 -4.94
N PHE A 39 26.80 -4.83 -4.47
CA PHE A 39 27.23 -6.03 -3.76
C PHE A 39 26.51 -7.23 -4.37
N PRO A 40 27.17 -7.99 -5.27
CA PRO A 40 26.55 -9.11 -5.97
C PRO A 40 25.90 -10.13 -5.03
N SER A 41 26.46 -10.33 -3.83
CA SER A 41 25.93 -11.20 -2.78
C SER A 41 24.60 -10.72 -2.17
N PHE A 42 24.18 -9.48 -2.40
CA PHE A 42 22.92 -8.88 -1.91
C PHE A 42 21.86 -8.71 -2.99
N THR A 43 22.04 -9.30 -4.18
CA THR A 43 21.02 -9.32 -5.25
C THR A 43 19.68 -9.95 -4.80
N TRP A 44 19.70 -10.79 -3.76
CA TRP A 44 18.49 -11.33 -3.15
C TRP A 44 17.61 -10.26 -2.49
N MET A 45 18.18 -9.12 -2.05
CA MET A 45 17.40 -8.03 -1.46
C MET A 45 16.54 -7.32 -2.50
N ASP A 46 17.05 -7.13 -3.73
CA ASP A 46 16.24 -6.58 -4.82
C ASP A 46 15.08 -7.51 -5.19
N ARG A 47 15.30 -8.84 -5.10
CA ARG A 47 14.23 -9.84 -5.26
C ARG A 47 13.24 -9.79 -4.10
N LEU A 48 13.72 -9.66 -2.86
CA LEU A 48 12.87 -9.53 -1.68
C LEU A 48 11.99 -8.28 -1.76
N SER A 49 12.52 -7.14 -2.19
CA SER A 49 11.73 -5.93 -2.42
C SER A 49 10.63 -6.15 -3.49
N GLY A 50 10.93 -6.91 -4.55
CA GLY A 50 9.94 -7.33 -5.53
C GLY A 50 8.84 -8.21 -4.92
N LEU A 51 9.21 -9.21 -4.13
CA LEU A 51 8.27 -10.10 -3.44
C LEU A 51 7.41 -9.37 -2.41
N LEU A 52 7.95 -8.39 -1.68
CA LEU A 52 7.19 -7.56 -0.75
C LEU A 52 6.12 -6.73 -1.49
N ARG A 53 6.46 -6.17 -2.66
CA ARG A 53 5.51 -5.43 -3.48
C ARG A 53 4.39 -6.34 -4.00
N GLU A 54 4.73 -7.55 -4.45
CA GLU A 54 3.76 -8.54 -4.90
C GLU A 54 2.85 -9.00 -3.74
N ALA A 55 3.41 -9.23 -2.55
CA ALA A 55 2.64 -9.55 -1.35
C ALA A 55 1.69 -8.40 -0.94
N ASP A 56 2.12 -7.15 -1.03
CA ASP A 56 1.26 -5.98 -0.79
C ASP A 56 0.12 -5.86 -1.82
N GLU A 57 0.39 -6.18 -3.08
CA GLU A 57 -0.62 -6.21 -4.15
C GLU A 57 -1.66 -7.32 -3.87
N ILE A 58 -1.22 -8.55 -3.56
CA ILE A 58 -2.09 -9.67 -3.20
C ILE A 58 -2.91 -9.37 -1.94
N PHE A 59 -2.30 -8.73 -0.94
CA PHE A 59 -3.00 -8.36 0.29
C PHE A 59 -4.12 -7.35 0.03
N LYS A 60 -3.89 -6.36 -0.84
CA LYS A 60 -4.92 -5.40 -1.24
C LYS A 60 -6.07 -6.07 -1.99
N GLU A 61 -5.75 -6.92 -2.96
CA GLU A 61 -6.78 -7.68 -3.69
C GLU A 61 -7.61 -8.55 -2.73
N SER A 62 -6.96 -9.19 -1.76
CA SER A 62 -7.64 -9.99 -0.74
C SER A 62 -8.53 -9.13 0.17
N ASP A 63 -8.07 -7.94 0.57
CA ASP A 63 -8.86 -7.00 1.38
C ASP A 63 -10.14 -6.55 0.66
N ASP A 64 -10.04 -6.24 -0.63
CA ASP A 64 -11.17 -5.85 -1.49
C ASP A 64 -12.17 -7.01 -1.66
N LEU A 65 -11.66 -8.24 -1.88
CA LEU A 65 -12.50 -9.44 -1.98
C LEU A 65 -13.29 -9.68 -0.68
N PHE A 66 -12.63 -9.62 0.48
CA PHE A 66 -13.31 -9.85 1.76
C PHE A 66 -14.27 -8.72 2.14
N GLU A 67 -13.94 -7.47 1.80
CA GLU A 67 -14.86 -6.36 2.01
C GLU A 67 -16.16 -6.58 1.22
N GLY A 68 -16.07 -7.02 -0.04
CA GLY A 68 -17.22 -7.39 -0.85
C GLY A 68 -18.05 -8.54 -0.25
N VAL A 69 -17.40 -9.60 0.24
CA VAL A 69 -18.08 -10.70 0.94
C VAL A 69 -18.80 -10.20 2.19
N ILE A 70 -18.14 -9.38 3.01
CA ILE A 70 -18.75 -8.84 4.24
C ILE A 70 -19.94 -7.93 3.89
N GLU A 71 -19.82 -7.06 2.89
CA GLU A 71 -20.92 -6.18 2.47
C GLU A 71 -22.13 -6.95 1.93
N GLU A 72 -21.91 -8.06 1.22
CA GLU A 72 -23.00 -8.94 0.77
C GLU A 72 -23.76 -9.51 1.98
N HIS A 73 -23.05 -9.95 3.02
CA HIS A 73 -23.67 -10.53 4.22
C HIS A 73 -24.33 -9.45 5.10
N VAL A 74 -23.74 -8.26 5.21
CA VAL A 74 -24.34 -7.12 5.91
C VAL A 74 -25.63 -6.64 5.23
N ASN A 75 -25.69 -6.64 3.90
CA ASN A 75 -26.85 -6.19 3.13
C ASN A 75 -27.86 -7.29 2.80
N LYS A 76 -27.60 -8.53 3.21
CA LYS A 76 -28.51 -9.66 3.04
C LYS A 76 -29.79 -9.37 3.82
N LYS A 77 -30.86 -9.00 3.10
CA LYS A 77 -32.20 -8.96 3.68
C LYS A 77 -32.54 -10.39 4.10
N ASP A 78 -32.84 -10.56 5.38
CA ASP A 78 -33.20 -11.83 6.01
C ASP A 78 -34.48 -12.40 5.36
N PHE A 79 -34.30 -13.06 4.23
CA PHE A 79 -35.30 -13.92 3.62
C PHE A 79 -35.12 -15.28 4.28
N GLY A 80 -35.72 -15.37 5.46
CA GLY A 80 -35.98 -16.53 6.29
C GLY A 80 -35.36 -17.86 5.83
N ILE A 81 -34.58 -18.42 6.76
CA ILE A 81 -34.14 -19.82 6.79
C ILE A 81 -33.02 -20.12 5.78
N LYS A 82 -31.85 -19.52 6.00
CA LYS A 82 -30.56 -20.15 5.64
C LYS A 82 -29.65 -20.06 6.86
N GLY A 83 -29.10 -21.19 7.29
CA GLY A 83 -28.27 -21.28 8.49
C GLY A 83 -27.14 -20.25 8.45
N HIS A 84 -26.83 -19.67 9.62
CA HIS A 84 -25.74 -18.73 9.79
C HIS A 84 -24.45 -19.34 9.23
N ASP A 85 -23.87 -18.71 8.23
CA ASP A 85 -22.53 -19.04 7.79
C ASP A 85 -21.48 -18.41 8.74
N LEU A 86 -20.21 -18.79 8.59
CA LEU A 86 -19.13 -18.32 9.45
C LEU A 86 -19.07 -16.79 9.51
N VAL A 87 -19.35 -16.10 8.39
CA VAL A 87 -19.30 -14.63 8.31
C VAL A 87 -20.45 -14.02 9.10
N ASP A 88 -21.65 -14.59 9.01
CA ASP A 88 -22.81 -14.17 9.81
C ASP A 88 -22.53 -14.29 11.33
N ILE A 89 -21.90 -15.39 11.77
CA ILE A 89 -21.54 -15.63 13.18
C ILE A 89 -20.51 -14.59 13.66
N LEU A 90 -19.47 -14.32 12.87
CA LEU A 90 -18.44 -13.34 13.22
C LEU A 90 -19.01 -11.92 13.32
N LEU A 91 -19.93 -11.56 12.42
CA LEU A 91 -20.61 -10.25 12.47
C LEU A 91 -21.54 -10.11 13.67
N GLU A 92 -22.18 -11.19 14.11
CA GLU A 92 -23.00 -11.21 15.32
C GLU A 92 -22.14 -11.03 16.57
N ILE A 93 -21.00 -11.71 16.66
CA ILE A 93 -20.03 -11.55 17.75
C ILE A 93 -19.46 -10.12 17.78
N GLN A 94 -19.19 -9.52 16.62
CA GLN A 94 -18.75 -8.12 16.55
C GLN A 94 -19.80 -7.14 17.07
N LYS A 95 -21.09 -7.42 16.86
CA LYS A 95 -22.20 -6.61 17.41
C LYS A 95 -22.38 -6.85 18.90
N ASP A 96 -22.06 -8.03 19.39
CA ASP A 96 -22.16 -8.41 20.79
C ASP A 96 -20.94 -7.97 21.62
N LYS A 97 -21.08 -6.78 22.23
CA LYS A 97 -20.06 -6.19 23.12
C LYS A 97 -19.99 -6.82 24.51
N SER A 98 -20.74 -7.89 24.77
CA SER A 98 -20.72 -8.59 26.07
C SER A 98 -19.60 -9.62 26.17
N THR A 99 -19.05 -10.03 25.03
CA THR A 99 -17.82 -10.82 24.98
C THR A 99 -16.68 -9.92 25.48
N GLY A 100 -15.83 -10.40 26.39
CA GLY A 100 -14.79 -9.58 27.05
C GLY A 100 -13.67 -9.05 26.13
N PHE A 101 -13.90 -9.04 24.82
CA PHE A 101 -13.02 -8.54 23.75
C PHE A 101 -13.89 -7.93 22.63
N GLU A 102 -13.38 -6.91 21.93
CA GLU A 102 -14.08 -6.31 20.80
C GLU A 102 -13.55 -6.90 19.49
N LEU A 103 -14.42 -7.53 18.70
CA LEU A 103 -14.05 -8.11 17.42
C LEU A 103 -14.04 -7.02 16.33
N GLU A 104 -12.86 -6.49 16.03
CA GLU A 104 -12.69 -5.46 14.99
C GLU A 104 -12.80 -6.03 13.57
N ARG A 105 -13.15 -5.19 12.59
CA ARG A 105 -13.39 -5.62 11.20
C ARG A 105 -12.15 -6.29 10.57
N TYR A 106 -10.95 -5.85 10.92
CA TYR A 106 -9.72 -6.50 10.44
C TYR A 106 -9.55 -7.92 11.00
N MET A 107 -10.03 -8.19 12.22
CA MET A 107 -9.99 -9.53 12.81
C MET A 107 -10.93 -10.48 12.08
N ILE A 108 -12.12 -10.00 11.67
CA ILE A 108 -13.06 -10.77 10.85
C ILE A 108 -12.40 -11.15 9.52
N LYS A 109 -11.80 -10.18 8.82
CA LYS A 109 -11.06 -10.43 7.57
C LYS A 109 -9.95 -11.46 7.76
N ALA A 110 -9.19 -11.37 8.85
CA ALA A 110 -8.13 -12.32 9.17
C ALA A 110 -8.65 -13.74 9.44
N ILE A 111 -9.77 -13.89 10.15
CA ILE A 111 -10.38 -15.20 10.42
C ILE A 111 -10.90 -15.83 9.13
N ILE A 112 -11.55 -15.05 8.26
CA ILE A 112 -11.98 -15.51 6.93
C ILE A 112 -10.77 -15.99 6.13
N LEU A 113 -9.70 -15.18 6.06
CA LEU A 113 -8.47 -15.53 5.36
C LEU A 113 -7.88 -16.87 5.85
N VAL A 114 -7.76 -17.07 7.16
CA VAL A 114 -7.22 -18.32 7.75
C VAL A 114 -8.14 -19.52 7.54
N THR A 115 -9.45 -19.32 7.45
CA THR A 115 -10.42 -20.42 7.32
C THR A 115 -10.54 -20.93 5.88
N PHE A 116 -10.33 -20.07 4.89
CA PHE A 116 -10.52 -20.39 3.46
C PHE A 116 -9.20 -20.59 2.68
N ILE A 117 -8.04 -20.37 3.28
CA ILE A 117 -6.69 -20.66 2.74
C ILE A 117 -6.11 -21.91 3.42
#